data_AF-A0A0V0QAY6-F1
#
_entry.id   AF-A0A0V0QAY6-F1
#
_cell.length_a   1.000
_cell.length_b   1.000
_cell.length_c   1.000
_cell.angle_alpha   90.00
_cell.angle_beta   90.00
_cell.angle_gamma   90.00
#
_symmetry.space_group_name_H-M   'P 1'
#
loop_
_entity.id
_entity.type
_entity.pdbx_description
1 polymer ?
#
loop_
_entity_poly.entity_id
_entity_poly.type
_entity_poly.pdbx_seq_one_letter_code
_entity_poly.pdbx_strand_id
1 'polypeptide(L)'
;MQALQQRIEEQNQIINHLKNENNLLNQNLQNQFNETKQKQISEKNQLEIQLIEKTKENNEIENQYSELYQKFQTLSSQFNEILESNSLKEKQYQEQILKIKNSKQEIQNQLDNQNLQVQQENNKNQQYIKELEQQLKSKEQNIQKQQFNLQELQKKYEKLNEEYEALKQTQAQNKQDHEENLLIAERNNQIQSETIKQLELQLLELQKQLSLQQEEQEQQSFSQQQKLKKKLASLEAKYKDLKKQHKNLLKQNQELNNNNNDNNDKNKNNNNNPQEHFISRETFQNKQQQQLQQQQNDTFSDYTPYSSNRTPKTNFNQSQNFNQVPHFSHFFTAENPAHSYANDRENLRKSYVNTSPFLKYSQNDLLKNIDWQNNIKQIDFDNYSIFDGQLELVQKAILELEQEILKLNIQHSELISRTKNESDSSKRCQYRKELIELGEKIKVFGERVLKLKKKEKIIQQHDQEIKQQNYINQSFMRSNQKNFNNHL
;
A
#
# COMPACT_ATOMS: atom_id res chain seq x y z
N MET A 1 156.98 -66.67 74.95
CA MET A 1 156.10 -66.14 76.02
C MET A 1 155.55 -64.76 75.67
N GLN A 2 156.35 -63.70 75.59
CA GLN A 2 155.86 -62.33 75.28
C GLN A 2 155.06 -62.22 73.96
N ALA A 3 155.52 -62.80 72.85
CA ALA A 3 154.80 -62.75 71.56
C ALA A 3 153.42 -63.46 71.60
N LEU A 4 153.27 -64.48 72.45
CA LEU A 4 151.99 -65.18 72.65
C LEU A 4 151.00 -64.31 73.42
N GLN A 5 151.49 -63.56 74.41
CA GLN A 5 150.69 -62.65 75.22
C GLN A 5 150.19 -61.45 74.41
N GLN A 6 151.05 -60.86 73.59
CA GLN A 6 150.68 -59.79 72.67
C GLN A 6 149.62 -60.25 71.65
N ARG A 7 149.75 -61.48 71.12
CA ARG A 7 148.75 -62.06 70.21
C ARG A 7 147.40 -62.31 70.89
N ILE A 8 147.38 -62.73 72.16
CA ILE A 8 146.15 -62.86 72.96
C ILE A 8 145.50 -61.49 73.17
N GLU A 9 146.30 -60.45 73.41
CA GLU A 9 145.81 -59.09 73.63
C GLU A 9 145.23 -58.47 72.36
N GLU A 10 145.88 -58.67 71.21
CA GLU A 10 145.34 -58.34 69.88
C GLU A 10 144.04 -59.10 69.58
N GLN A 11 143.99 -60.40 69.88
CA GLN A 11 142.76 -61.20 69.73
C GLN A 11 141.63 -60.67 70.62
N ASN A 12 141.93 -60.27 71.86
CA ASN A 12 140.95 -59.68 72.77
C ASN A 12 140.46 -58.31 72.28
N GLN A 13 141.34 -57.49 71.72
CA GLN A 13 140.97 -56.21 71.10
C GLN A 13 140.05 -56.43 69.89
N ILE A 14 140.36 -57.41 69.03
CA ILE A 14 139.51 -57.80 67.88
C ILE A 14 138.15 -58.29 68.38
N ILE A 15 138.11 -59.18 69.38
CA ILE A 15 136.85 -59.68 69.95
C ILE A 15 136.01 -58.53 70.52
N ASN A 16 136.62 -57.60 71.25
CA ASN A 16 135.92 -56.43 71.80
C ASN A 16 135.42 -55.49 70.69
N HIS A 17 136.20 -55.28 69.64
CA HIS A 17 135.78 -54.50 68.48
C HIS A 17 134.58 -55.16 67.77
N LEU A 18 134.65 -56.46 67.50
CA LEU A 18 133.55 -57.22 66.89
C LEU A 18 132.29 -57.23 67.77
N LYS A 19 132.43 -57.31 69.11
CA LYS A 19 131.29 -57.18 70.03
C LYS A 19 130.66 -55.79 69.95
N ASN A 20 131.47 -54.74 69.88
CA ASN A 20 130.98 -53.37 69.76
C ASN A 20 130.29 -53.14 68.40
N GLU A 21 130.86 -53.65 67.30
CA GLU A 21 130.25 -53.60 65.98
C GLU A 21 128.93 -54.39 65.93
N ASN A 22 128.88 -55.58 66.52
CA ASN A 22 127.67 -56.39 66.59
C ASN A 22 126.59 -55.69 67.44
N ASN A 23 126.96 -55.09 68.58
CA ASN A 23 126.04 -54.29 69.39
C ASN A 23 125.50 -53.08 68.61
N LEU A 24 126.37 -52.35 67.90
CA LEU A 24 125.98 -51.21 67.07
C LEU A 24 125.07 -51.64 65.91
N LEU A 25 125.39 -52.75 65.25
CA LEU A 25 124.56 -53.32 64.18
C LEU A 25 123.18 -53.72 64.71
N ASN A 26 123.11 -54.41 65.85
CA ASN A 26 121.84 -54.78 66.48
C ASN A 26 121.03 -53.54 66.88
N GLN A 27 121.67 -52.49 67.39
CA GLN A 27 121.00 -51.23 67.72
C GLN A 27 120.46 -50.54 66.47
N ASN A 28 121.24 -50.49 65.37
CA ASN A 28 120.80 -49.92 64.10
C ASN A 28 119.64 -50.71 63.48
N LEU A 29 119.70 -52.04 63.51
CA LEU A 29 118.60 -52.91 63.05
C LEU A 29 117.34 -52.72 63.90
N GLN A 30 117.49 -52.62 65.22
CA GLN A 30 116.36 -52.36 66.11
C GLN A 30 115.72 -50.99 65.85
N ASN A 31 116.53 -49.96 65.61
CA ASN A 31 116.04 -48.62 65.25
C ASN A 31 115.31 -48.63 63.90
N GLN A 32 115.90 -49.22 62.86
CA GLN A 32 115.26 -49.36 61.54
C GLN A 32 113.96 -50.16 61.62
N PHE A 33 113.93 -51.23 62.41
CA PHE A 33 112.71 -52.02 62.65
C PHE A 33 111.63 -51.17 63.33
N ASN A 34 111.99 -50.41 64.37
CA ASN A 34 111.06 -49.54 65.08
C ASN A 34 110.53 -48.41 64.18
N GLU A 35 111.40 -47.77 63.38
CA GLU A 35 111.00 -46.73 62.41
C GLU A 35 110.06 -47.28 61.34
N THR A 36 110.38 -48.44 60.77
CA THR A 36 109.53 -49.11 59.77
C THR A 36 108.17 -49.46 60.37
N LYS A 37 108.15 -49.99 61.59
CA LYS A 37 106.91 -50.32 62.31
C LYS A 37 106.07 -49.08 62.59
N GLN A 38 106.69 -47.98 63.05
CA GLN A 38 105.98 -46.72 63.29
C GLN A 38 105.43 -46.12 62.01
N LYS A 39 106.18 -46.17 60.90
CA LYS A 39 105.71 -45.73 59.58
C LYS A 39 104.51 -46.55 59.12
N GLN A 40 104.57 -47.88 59.24
CA GLN A 40 103.45 -48.77 58.90
C GLN A 40 102.21 -48.51 59.76
N ILE A 41 102.38 -48.24 61.06
CA ILE A 41 101.25 -47.87 61.95
C ILE A 41 100.65 -46.53 61.52
N SER A 42 101.47 -45.53 61.22
CA SER A 42 101.01 -44.22 60.74
C SER A 42 100.25 -44.33 59.42
N GLU A 43 100.77 -45.08 58.45
CA GLU A 43 100.12 -45.33 57.16
C GLU A 43 98.80 -46.07 57.34
N LYS A 44 98.77 -47.10 58.19
CA LYS A 44 97.53 -47.83 58.51
C LYS A 44 96.47 -46.91 59.12
N ASN A 45 96.84 -46.07 60.09
CA ASN A 45 95.91 -45.15 60.74
C ASN A 45 95.37 -44.10 59.76
N GLN A 46 96.20 -43.60 58.84
CA GLN A 46 95.76 -42.68 57.78
C GLN A 46 94.75 -43.35 56.83
N LEU A 47 95.01 -44.60 56.42
CA LEU A 47 94.08 -45.35 55.58
C LEU A 47 92.76 -45.66 56.30
N GLU A 48 92.79 -45.97 57.59
CA GLU A 48 91.56 -46.17 58.39
C GLU A 48 90.72 -44.88 58.47
N ILE A 49 91.36 -43.71 58.67
CA ILE A 49 90.66 -42.42 58.66
C ILE A 49 90.01 -42.16 57.30
N GLN A 50 90.76 -42.34 56.21
CA GLN A 50 90.24 -42.15 54.84
C GLN A 50 89.06 -43.10 54.55
N LEU A 51 89.14 -44.35 55.01
CA LEU A 51 88.05 -45.31 54.85
C LEU A 51 86.79 -44.85 55.61
N ILE A 52 86.94 -44.38 56.85
CA ILE A 52 85.82 -43.86 57.65
C ILE A 52 85.16 -42.65 56.97
N GLU A 53 85.97 -41.72 56.45
CA GLU A 53 85.47 -40.55 55.71
C GLU A 53 84.70 -40.97 54.44
N LYS A 54 85.27 -41.88 53.64
CA LYS A 54 84.61 -42.45 52.45
C LYS A 54 83.30 -43.17 52.79
N THR A 55 83.25 -43.91 53.89
CA THR A 55 82.02 -44.56 54.35
C THR A 55 80.96 -43.53 54.75
N LYS A 56 81.35 -42.44 55.42
CA LYS A 56 80.41 -41.35 55.75
C LYS A 56 79.87 -40.67 54.49
N GLU A 57 80.74 -40.35 53.52
CA GLU A 57 80.34 -39.79 52.22
C GLU A 57 79.33 -40.70 51.52
N ASN A 58 79.60 -42.01 51.46
CA ASN A 58 78.69 -42.98 50.84
C ASN A 58 77.32 -43.03 51.56
N ASN A 59 77.31 -43.07 52.88
CA ASN A 59 76.06 -43.08 53.66
C ASN A 59 75.25 -41.79 53.43
N GLU A 60 75.92 -40.64 53.28
CA GLU A 60 75.25 -39.37 52.96
C GLU A 60 74.65 -39.39 51.55
N ILE A 61 75.37 -39.93 50.57
CA ILE A 61 74.86 -40.12 49.19
C ILE A 61 73.66 -41.07 49.18
N GLU A 62 73.72 -42.19 49.91
CA GLU A 62 72.60 -43.14 50.01
C GLU A 62 71.35 -42.48 50.63
N ASN A 63 71.53 -41.68 51.68
CA ASN A 63 70.43 -40.92 52.29
C ASN A 63 69.84 -39.90 51.31
N GLN A 64 70.67 -39.14 50.62
CA GLN A 64 70.22 -38.18 49.59
C GLN A 64 69.47 -38.88 48.46
N TYR A 65 69.94 -40.03 48.00
CA TYR A 65 69.28 -40.83 46.97
C TYR A 65 67.92 -41.34 47.44
N SER A 66 67.82 -41.82 48.68
CA SER A 66 66.58 -42.27 49.29
C SER A 66 65.55 -41.14 49.38
N GLU A 67 65.96 -39.94 49.82
CA GLU A 67 65.09 -38.76 49.86
C GLU A 67 64.60 -38.34 48.46
N LEU A 68 65.50 -38.35 47.47
CA LEU A 68 65.17 -38.04 46.07
C LEU A 68 64.16 -39.05 45.52
N TYR A 69 64.34 -40.34 45.83
CA TYR A 69 63.43 -41.39 45.41
C TYR A 69 62.04 -41.24 46.03
N GLN A 70 61.94 -40.91 47.33
CA GLN A 70 60.66 -40.63 47.98
C GLN A 70 59.96 -39.40 47.38
N LYS A 71 60.71 -38.32 47.10
CA LYS A 71 60.19 -37.13 46.41
C LYS A 71 59.66 -37.48 45.02
N PHE A 72 60.38 -38.32 44.27
CA PHE A 72 59.95 -38.79 42.97
C PHE A 72 58.65 -39.60 43.05
N GLN A 73 58.53 -40.53 44.01
CA GLN A 73 57.30 -41.30 44.21
C GLN A 73 56.10 -40.39 44.54
N THR A 74 56.31 -39.40 45.41
CA THR A 74 55.28 -38.43 45.78
C THR A 74 54.81 -37.61 44.58
N LEU A 75 55.75 -37.09 43.78
CA LEU A 75 55.44 -36.35 42.55
C LEU A 75 54.72 -37.23 41.52
N SER A 76 55.11 -38.50 41.39
CA SER A 76 54.43 -39.45 40.50
C SER A 76 52.98 -39.71 40.93
N SER A 77 52.71 -39.81 42.23
CA SER A 77 51.35 -39.97 42.76
C SER A 77 50.50 -38.73 42.44
N GLN A 78 51.03 -37.54 42.75
CA GLN A 78 50.36 -36.27 42.46
C GLN A 78 50.06 -36.10 40.96
N PHE A 79 50.98 -36.51 40.10
CA PHE A 79 50.77 -36.47 38.66
C PHE A 79 49.63 -37.39 38.20
N ASN A 80 49.53 -38.60 38.77
CA ASN A 80 48.44 -39.53 38.48
C ASN A 80 47.09 -38.99 38.96
N GLU A 81 47.03 -38.39 40.14
CA GLU A 81 45.82 -37.74 40.66
C GLU A 81 45.35 -36.59 39.74
N ILE A 82 46.29 -35.79 39.21
CA ILE A 82 45.98 -34.74 38.24
C ILE A 82 45.43 -35.33 36.94
N LEU A 83 46.03 -36.41 36.44
CA LEU A 83 45.54 -37.10 35.23
C LEU A 83 44.13 -37.65 35.42
N GLU A 84 43.85 -38.29 36.55
CA GLU A 84 42.51 -38.81 36.86
C GLU A 84 41.47 -37.69 37.00
N SER A 85 41.81 -36.61 37.72
CA SER A 85 40.97 -35.42 37.83
C SER A 85 40.66 -34.80 36.46
N ASN A 86 41.67 -34.71 35.58
CA ASN A 86 41.48 -34.17 34.23
C ASN A 86 40.62 -35.09 33.36
N SER A 87 40.80 -36.41 33.46
CA SER A 87 39.95 -37.40 32.77
C SER A 87 38.49 -37.30 33.22
N LEU A 88 38.24 -37.10 34.53
CA LEU A 88 36.89 -36.90 35.05
C LEU A 88 36.27 -35.60 34.53
N LYS A 89 37.02 -34.49 34.52
CA LYS A 89 36.56 -33.21 33.96
C LYS A 89 36.24 -33.33 32.48
N GLU A 90 37.07 -34.05 31.72
CA GLU A 90 36.83 -34.30 30.29
C GLU A 90 35.51 -35.04 30.08
N LYS A 91 35.23 -36.10 30.85
CA LYS A 91 33.94 -36.81 30.80
C LYS A 91 32.76 -35.89 31.14
N GLN A 92 32.89 -35.05 32.17
CA GLN A 92 31.85 -34.08 32.54
C GLN A 92 31.58 -33.07 31.42
N TYR A 93 32.62 -32.56 30.74
CA TYR A 93 32.45 -31.67 29.60
C TYR A 93 31.79 -32.37 28.42
N GLN A 94 32.15 -33.63 28.13
CA GLN A 94 31.52 -34.41 27.07
C GLN A 94 30.02 -34.63 27.35
N GLU A 95 29.64 -34.93 28.58
CA GLU A 95 28.22 -35.03 28.98
C GLU A 95 27.46 -33.70 28.83
N GLN A 96 28.08 -32.58 29.22
CA GLN A 96 27.48 -31.25 29.04
C GLN A 96 27.29 -30.91 27.56
N ILE A 97 28.28 -31.20 26.70
CA ILE A 97 28.19 -31.02 25.25
C ILE A 97 27.04 -31.85 24.68
N LEU A 98 26.89 -33.10 25.12
CA LEU A 98 25.79 -33.96 24.67
C LEU A 98 24.42 -33.41 25.09
N LYS A 99 24.28 -32.92 26.33
CA LYS A 99 23.05 -32.26 26.81
C LYS A 99 22.71 -31.04 25.96
N ILE A 100 23.68 -30.17 25.68
CA ILE A 100 23.51 -28.98 24.84
C ILE A 100 23.07 -29.38 23.42
N LYS A 101 23.69 -30.42 22.84
CA LYS A 101 23.35 -30.90 21.50
C LYS A 101 21.91 -31.42 21.43
N ASN A 102 21.47 -32.16 22.44
CA ASN A 102 20.10 -32.66 22.53
C ASN A 102 19.09 -31.52 22.70
N SER A 103 19.34 -30.56 23.61
CA SER A 103 18.48 -29.39 23.78
C SER A 103 18.40 -28.53 22.52
N LYS A 104 19.50 -28.36 21.78
CA LYS A 104 19.50 -27.66 20.49
C LYS A 104 18.59 -28.35 19.48
N GLN A 105 18.64 -29.69 19.40
CA GLN A 105 17.78 -30.46 18.52
C GLN A 105 16.30 -30.33 18.89
N GLU A 106 15.99 -30.35 20.19
CA GLU A 106 14.62 -30.19 20.69
C GLU A 106 14.05 -28.81 20.37
N ILE A 107 14.84 -27.74 20.59
CA ILE A 107 14.46 -26.37 20.21
C ILE A 107 14.23 -26.26 18.70
N GLN A 108 15.09 -26.89 17.89
CA GLN A 108 14.90 -26.90 16.43
C GLN A 108 13.59 -27.57 16.03
N ASN A 109 13.28 -28.74 16.60
CA ASN A 109 12.03 -29.45 16.33
C ASN A 109 10.80 -28.62 16.76
N GLN A 110 10.88 -27.90 17.88
CA GLN A 110 9.81 -27.00 18.33
C GLN A 110 9.61 -25.83 17.36
N LEU A 111 10.70 -25.23 16.88
CA LEU A 111 10.66 -24.14 15.90
C LEU A 111 10.06 -24.60 14.56
N ASP A 112 10.45 -25.78 14.08
CA ASP A 112 9.92 -26.35 12.84
C ASP A 112 8.41 -26.62 12.95
N ASN A 113 7.95 -27.12 14.11
CA ASN A 113 6.53 -27.32 14.39
C ASN A 113 5.75 -26.00 14.44
N GLN A 114 6.30 -24.95 15.07
CA GLN A 114 5.68 -23.62 15.10
C GLN A 114 5.58 -23.02 13.69
N ASN A 115 6.64 -23.13 12.89
CA ASN A 115 6.64 -22.68 11.50
C ASN A 115 5.58 -23.39 10.67
N LEU A 116 5.42 -24.71 10.86
CA LEU A 116 4.38 -25.49 10.19
C LEU A 116 2.97 -25.03 10.59
N GLN A 117 2.72 -24.72 11.87
CA GLN A 117 1.44 -24.19 12.34
C GLN A 117 1.12 -22.83 11.71
N VAL A 118 2.10 -21.91 11.71
CA VAL A 118 1.96 -20.59 11.06
C VAL A 118 1.67 -20.74 9.57
N GLN A 119 2.35 -21.67 8.89
CA GLN A 119 2.10 -21.93 7.47
C GLN A 119 0.67 -22.46 7.22
N GLN A 120 0.18 -23.37 8.07
CA GLN A 120 -1.19 -23.88 7.98
C GLN A 120 -2.23 -22.77 8.22
N GLU A 121 -1.99 -21.89 9.18
CA GLU A 121 -2.88 -20.76 9.47
C GLU A 121 -2.88 -19.74 8.33
N ASN A 122 -1.72 -19.43 7.77
CA ASN A 122 -1.60 -18.57 6.58
C ASN A 122 -2.38 -19.15 5.38
N ASN A 123 -2.31 -20.47 5.16
CA ASN A 123 -3.08 -21.12 4.11
C ASN A 123 -4.60 -21.01 4.34
N LYS A 124 -5.06 -21.20 5.58
CA LYS A 124 -6.48 -21.00 5.94
C LYS A 124 -6.92 -19.55 5.71
N ASN A 125 -6.11 -18.59 6.14
CA ASN A 125 -6.40 -17.17 5.94
C ASN A 125 -6.44 -16.80 4.45
N GLN A 126 -5.53 -17.34 3.63
CA GLN A 126 -5.57 -17.15 2.18
C GLN A 126 -6.84 -17.74 1.53
N GLN A 127 -7.30 -18.91 1.99
CA GLN A 127 -8.56 -19.49 1.53
C GLN A 127 -9.75 -18.60 1.92
N TYR A 128 -9.79 -18.12 3.16
CA TYR A 128 -10.83 -17.23 3.64
C TYR A 128 -10.87 -15.90 2.87
N ILE A 129 -9.71 -15.30 2.56
CA ILE A 129 -9.63 -14.10 1.73
C ILE A 129 -10.22 -14.36 0.34
N LYS A 130 -9.89 -15.49 -0.31
CA LYS A 130 -10.44 -15.86 -1.62
C LYS A 130 -11.97 -16.01 -1.58
N GLU A 131 -12.51 -16.60 -0.51
CA GLU A 131 -13.96 -16.72 -0.32
C GLU A 131 -14.62 -15.34 -0.19
N LEU A 132 -14.03 -14.43 0.60
CA LEU A 132 -14.51 -13.06 0.74
C LEU A 132 -14.46 -12.29 -0.58
N GLU A 133 -13.37 -12.41 -1.35
CA GLU A 133 -13.24 -11.80 -2.67
C GLU A 133 -14.32 -12.31 -3.63
N GLN A 134 -14.61 -13.61 -3.62
CA GLN A 134 -15.66 -14.20 -4.45
C GLN A 134 -17.06 -13.70 -4.05
N GLN A 135 -17.34 -13.59 -2.75
CA GLN A 135 -18.60 -13.02 -2.25
C GLN A 135 -18.75 -11.56 -2.63
N LEU A 136 -17.66 -10.78 -2.52
CA LEU A 136 -17.65 -9.35 -2.86
C LEU A 136 -17.91 -9.16 -4.36
N LYS A 137 -17.26 -9.94 -5.22
CA LYS A 137 -17.50 -9.93 -6.67
C LYS A 137 -18.94 -10.27 -7.04
N SER A 138 -19.55 -11.25 -6.36
CA SER A 138 -20.97 -11.59 -6.56
C SER A 138 -21.90 -10.44 -6.15
N LYS A 139 -21.62 -9.77 -5.03
CA LYS A 139 -22.38 -8.59 -4.59
C LYS A 139 -22.22 -7.42 -5.56
N GLU A 140 -21.02 -7.14 -6.05
CA GLU A 140 -20.77 -6.11 -7.06
C GLU A 140 -21.58 -6.36 -8.34
N GLN A 141 -21.62 -7.60 -8.83
CA GLN A 141 -22.43 -7.96 -9.99
C GLN A 141 -23.93 -7.73 -9.74
N ASN A 142 -24.43 -8.03 -8.54
CA ASN A 142 -25.82 -7.76 -8.18
C ASN A 142 -26.11 -6.25 -8.11
N ILE A 143 -25.21 -5.45 -7.55
CA ILE A 143 -25.33 -3.99 -7.53
C ILE A 143 -25.36 -3.43 -8.96
N GLN A 144 -24.49 -3.91 -9.85
CA GLN A 144 -24.48 -3.50 -11.26
C GLN A 144 -25.82 -3.81 -11.96
N LYS A 145 -26.40 -5.00 -11.72
CA LYS A 145 -27.74 -5.35 -12.23
C LYS A 145 -28.82 -4.43 -11.68
N GLN A 146 -28.79 -4.12 -10.40
CA GLN A 146 -29.75 -3.20 -9.78
C GLN A 146 -29.61 -1.78 -10.35
N GLN A 147 -28.39 -1.30 -10.55
CA GLN A 147 -28.12 0.00 -11.18
C GLN A 147 -28.65 0.06 -12.62
N PHE A 148 -28.44 -1.00 -13.40
CA PHE A 148 -28.98 -1.11 -14.75
C PHE A 148 -30.53 -1.05 -14.75
N ASN A 149 -31.18 -1.82 -13.88
CA ASN A 149 -32.64 -1.81 -13.75
C ASN A 149 -33.16 -0.43 -13.32
N LEU A 150 -32.44 0.26 -12.42
CA LEU A 150 -32.80 1.60 -11.98
C LEU A 150 -32.72 2.61 -13.14
N GLN A 151 -31.68 2.51 -13.99
CA GLN A 151 -31.56 3.34 -15.19
C GLN A 151 -32.68 3.08 -16.20
N GLU A 152 -33.08 1.84 -16.40
CA GLU A 152 -34.25 1.52 -17.25
C GLU A 152 -35.54 2.11 -16.68
N LEU A 153 -35.74 2.04 -15.36
CA LEU A 153 -36.90 2.61 -14.71
C LEU A 153 -36.92 4.14 -14.82
N GLN A 154 -35.77 4.80 -14.66
CA GLN A 154 -35.62 6.24 -14.87
C GLN A 154 -36.01 6.64 -16.29
N LYS A 155 -35.52 5.93 -17.31
CA LYS A 155 -35.91 6.18 -18.72
C LYS A 155 -37.40 6.00 -18.95
N LYS A 156 -38.01 4.97 -18.37
CA LYS A 156 -39.47 4.76 -18.46
C LYS A 156 -40.25 5.89 -17.79
N TYR A 157 -39.77 6.37 -16.64
CA TYR A 157 -40.38 7.49 -15.93
C TYR A 157 -40.25 8.79 -16.72
N GLU A 158 -39.07 9.08 -17.29
CA GLU A 158 -38.84 10.24 -18.16
C GLU A 158 -39.81 10.22 -19.35
N LYS A 159 -39.93 9.08 -20.04
CA LYS A 159 -40.88 8.92 -21.15
C LYS A 159 -42.34 9.14 -20.72
N LEU A 160 -42.74 8.57 -19.57
CA LEU A 160 -44.09 8.76 -19.04
C LEU A 160 -44.35 10.24 -18.69
N ASN A 161 -43.34 10.94 -18.17
CA ASN A 161 -43.42 12.35 -17.85
C ASN A 161 -43.53 13.22 -19.12
N GLU A 162 -42.78 12.88 -20.18
CA GLU A 162 -42.93 13.50 -21.51
C GLU A 162 -44.34 13.29 -22.07
N GLU A 163 -44.88 12.07 -22.00
CA GLU A 163 -46.26 11.75 -22.42
C GLU A 163 -47.30 12.54 -21.61
N TYR A 164 -47.08 12.68 -20.29
CA TYR A 164 -47.95 13.46 -19.42
C TYR A 164 -47.95 14.95 -19.77
N GLU A 165 -46.78 15.56 -19.96
CA GLU A 165 -46.68 16.97 -20.36
C GLU A 165 -47.25 17.20 -21.77
N ALA A 166 -47.07 16.26 -22.72
CA ALA A 166 -47.70 16.32 -24.04
C ALA A 166 -49.24 16.25 -23.95
N LEU A 167 -49.78 15.37 -23.10
CA LEU A 167 -51.22 15.27 -22.86
C LEU A 167 -51.77 16.56 -22.24
N LYS A 168 -51.06 17.13 -21.28
CA LYS A 168 -51.42 18.41 -20.65
C LYS A 168 -51.42 19.56 -21.65
N GLN A 169 -50.44 19.63 -22.55
CA GLN A 169 -50.43 20.60 -23.66
C GLN A 169 -51.62 20.38 -24.60
N THR A 170 -51.92 19.13 -24.95
CA THR A 170 -53.07 18.79 -25.81
C THR A 170 -54.40 19.18 -25.16
N GLN A 171 -54.55 18.95 -23.85
CA GLN A 171 -55.73 19.39 -23.11
C GLN A 171 -55.85 20.92 -23.04
N ALA A 172 -54.74 21.64 -22.89
CA ALA A 172 -54.74 23.09 -22.94
C ALA A 172 -55.14 23.60 -24.33
N GLN A 173 -54.61 23.00 -25.40
CA GLN A 173 -54.98 23.32 -26.78
C GLN A 173 -56.47 23.04 -27.05
N ASN A 174 -56.97 21.87 -26.66
CA ASN A 174 -58.39 21.52 -26.84
C ASN A 174 -59.33 22.47 -26.08
N LYS A 175 -58.91 23.01 -24.92
CA LYS A 175 -59.67 24.04 -24.21
C LYS A 175 -59.68 25.36 -24.98
N GLN A 176 -58.53 25.76 -25.51
CA GLN A 176 -58.41 26.96 -26.34
C GLN A 176 -59.23 26.84 -27.63
N ASP A 177 -59.17 25.70 -28.31
CA ASP A 177 -59.96 25.41 -29.51
C ASP A 177 -61.47 25.38 -29.18
N HIS A 178 -61.87 24.89 -28.00
CA HIS A 178 -63.27 24.92 -27.56
C HIS A 178 -63.75 26.36 -27.29
N GLU A 179 -62.94 27.18 -26.63
CA GLU A 179 -63.23 28.61 -26.41
C GLU A 179 -63.32 29.37 -27.74
N GLU A 180 -62.42 29.10 -28.69
CA GLU A 180 -62.44 29.69 -30.03
C GLU A 180 -63.69 29.26 -30.81
N ASN A 181 -64.08 27.98 -30.73
CA ASN A 181 -65.33 27.50 -31.33
C ASN A 181 -66.58 28.13 -30.69
N LEU A 182 -66.56 28.39 -29.37
CA LEU A 182 -67.64 29.11 -28.69
C LEU A 182 -67.74 30.56 -29.18
N LEU A 183 -66.61 31.25 -29.30
CA LEU A 183 -66.51 32.60 -29.87
C LEU A 183 -67.01 32.66 -31.31
N ILE A 184 -66.67 31.67 -32.14
CA ILE A 184 -67.18 31.55 -33.51
C ILE A 184 -68.70 31.34 -33.51
N ALA A 185 -69.23 30.50 -32.61
CA ALA A 185 -70.67 30.28 -32.49
C ALA A 185 -71.43 31.54 -32.03
N GLU A 186 -70.89 32.29 -31.06
CA GLU A 186 -71.44 33.57 -30.63
C GLU A 186 -71.44 34.61 -31.76
N ARG A 187 -70.35 34.68 -32.52
CA ARG A 187 -70.25 35.55 -33.69
C ARG A 187 -71.24 35.18 -34.78
N ASN A 188 -71.45 33.89 -35.04
CA ASN A 188 -72.45 33.42 -36.01
C ASN A 188 -73.88 33.75 -35.56
N ASN A 189 -74.18 33.65 -34.26
CA ASN A 189 -75.47 34.06 -33.71
C ASN A 189 -75.69 35.58 -33.82
N GLN A 190 -74.64 36.38 -33.60
CA GLN A 190 -74.70 37.83 -33.85
C GLN A 190 -74.98 38.15 -35.32
N ILE A 191 -74.26 37.52 -36.24
CA ILE A 191 -74.47 37.70 -37.69
C ILE A 191 -75.90 37.30 -38.08
N GLN A 192 -76.42 36.18 -37.56
CA GLN A 192 -77.81 35.78 -37.78
C GLN A 192 -78.80 36.81 -37.23
N SER A 193 -78.57 37.35 -36.03
CA SER A 193 -79.40 38.40 -35.44
C SER A 193 -79.41 39.68 -36.27
N GLU A 194 -78.25 40.11 -36.78
CA GLU A 194 -78.13 41.27 -37.67
C GLU A 194 -78.83 41.04 -39.01
N THR A 195 -78.70 39.84 -39.56
CA THR A 195 -79.38 39.44 -40.81
C THR A 195 -80.90 39.46 -40.64
N ILE A 196 -81.42 38.96 -39.51
CA ILE A 196 -82.84 39.02 -39.18
C ILE A 196 -83.31 40.47 -39.10
N LYS A 197 -82.57 41.35 -38.41
CA LYS A 197 -82.90 42.79 -38.34
C LYS A 197 -82.93 43.45 -39.72
N GLN A 198 -81.99 43.09 -40.61
CA GLN A 198 -81.98 43.60 -41.98
C GLN A 198 -83.18 43.11 -42.78
N LEU A 199 -83.56 41.84 -42.64
CA LEU A 199 -84.75 41.29 -43.28
C LEU A 199 -86.04 41.94 -42.74
N GLU A 200 -86.15 42.17 -41.43
CA GLU A 200 -87.28 42.88 -40.82
C GLU A 200 -87.41 44.31 -41.37
N LEU A 201 -86.30 45.02 -41.55
CA LEU A 201 -86.27 46.34 -42.18
C LEU A 201 -86.76 46.31 -43.64
N GLN A 202 -86.31 45.33 -44.43
CA GLN A 202 -86.78 45.14 -45.80
C GLN A 202 -88.28 44.82 -45.86
N LEU A 203 -88.77 44.02 -44.92
CA LEU A 203 -90.19 43.65 -44.83
C LEU A 203 -91.06 44.86 -44.46
N LEU A 204 -90.58 45.73 -43.58
CA LEU A 204 -91.22 47.00 -43.24
C LEU A 204 -91.26 47.96 -44.44
N GLU A 205 -90.18 48.02 -45.21
CA GLU A 205 -90.09 48.84 -46.42
C GLU A 205 -91.05 48.33 -47.52
N LEU A 206 -91.15 47.02 -47.71
CA LEU A 206 -92.13 46.38 -48.59
C LEU A 206 -93.57 46.66 -48.14
N GLN A 207 -93.88 46.58 -46.84
CA GLN A 207 -95.20 46.94 -46.31
C GLN A 207 -95.55 48.40 -46.59
N LYS A 208 -94.57 49.29 -46.52
CA LYS A 208 -94.72 50.72 -46.83
C LYS A 208 -95.00 50.95 -48.32
N GLN A 209 -94.33 50.21 -49.20
CA GLN A 209 -94.61 50.26 -50.65
C GLN A 209 -96.00 49.72 -50.99
N LEU A 210 -96.44 48.65 -50.34
CA LEU A 210 -97.79 48.07 -50.53
C LEU A 210 -98.90 49.03 -50.09
N SER A 211 -98.70 49.77 -49.00
CA SER A 211 -99.65 50.78 -48.53
C SER A 211 -99.73 51.99 -49.45
N LEU A 212 -98.59 52.44 -50.02
CA LEU A 212 -98.57 53.46 -51.08
C LEU A 212 -99.33 53.00 -52.34
N GLN A 213 -99.22 51.73 -52.72
CA GLN A 213 -99.92 51.17 -53.88
C GLN A 213 -101.45 51.09 -53.69
N GLN A 214 -101.91 50.87 -52.46
CA GLN A 214 -103.34 50.87 -52.13
C GLN A 214 -103.95 52.28 -52.19
N GLU A 215 -103.20 53.31 -51.77
CA GLU A 215 -103.62 54.71 -51.87
C GLU A 215 -103.77 55.18 -53.33
N GLU A 216 -102.90 54.73 -54.24
CA GLU A 216 -103.00 55.04 -55.68
C GLU A 216 -104.24 54.41 -56.35
N GLN A 217 -104.67 53.22 -55.91
CA GLN A 217 -105.87 52.57 -56.45
C GLN A 217 -107.17 53.26 -55.99
N GLU A 218 -107.21 53.79 -54.77
CA GLU A 218 -108.37 54.53 -54.27
C GLU A 218 -108.59 55.87 -55.01
N GLN A 219 -107.52 56.56 -55.41
CA GLN A 219 -107.62 57.80 -56.20
C GLN A 219 -108.10 57.55 -57.65
N GLN A 220 -107.77 56.41 -58.27
CA GLN A 220 -108.25 56.06 -59.61
C GLN A 220 -109.75 55.68 -59.62
N SER A 221 -110.23 55.02 -58.56
CA SER A 221 -111.64 54.72 -58.33
C SER A 221 -112.52 55.98 -58.22
N PHE A 222 -112.05 57.01 -57.52
CA PHE A 222 -112.79 58.28 -57.33
C PHE A 222 -112.94 59.08 -58.64
N SER A 223 -111.91 59.08 -59.50
CA SER A 223 -111.93 59.75 -60.81
C SER A 223 -112.94 59.14 -61.79
N GLN A 224 -113.13 57.82 -61.76
CA GLN A 224 -114.11 57.14 -62.63
C GLN A 224 -115.56 57.38 -62.19
N GLN A 225 -115.84 57.45 -60.88
CA GLN A 225 -117.18 57.76 -60.36
C GLN A 225 -117.64 59.18 -60.71
N GLN A 226 -116.74 60.15 -60.76
CA GLN A 226 -117.04 61.53 -61.19
C GLN A 226 -117.41 61.63 -62.69
N LYS A 227 -116.75 60.84 -63.55
CA LYS A 227 -117.07 60.77 -64.99
C LYS A 227 -118.44 60.12 -65.24
N LEU A 228 -118.83 59.15 -64.43
CA LEU A 228 -120.16 58.50 -64.50
C LEU A 228 -121.30 59.44 -64.03
N LYS A 229 -121.09 60.22 -62.96
CA LYS A 229 -122.07 61.22 -62.49
C LYS A 229 -122.38 62.31 -63.53
N LYS A 230 -121.37 62.80 -64.27
CA LYS A 230 -121.59 63.78 -65.36
C LYS A 230 -122.32 63.21 -66.58
N LYS A 231 -122.16 61.91 -66.88
CA LYS A 231 -122.92 61.22 -67.94
C LYS A 231 -124.39 60.99 -67.56
N LEU A 232 -124.68 60.70 -66.28
CA LEU A 232 -126.06 60.51 -65.80
C LEU A 232 -126.88 61.82 -65.86
N ALA A 233 -126.28 62.95 -65.47
CA ALA A 233 -126.94 64.25 -65.46
C ALA A 233 -127.29 64.78 -66.88
N SER A 234 -126.53 64.41 -67.92
CA SER A 234 -126.85 64.81 -69.31
C SER A 234 -127.96 63.95 -69.94
N LEU A 235 -128.15 62.72 -69.45
CA LEU A 235 -129.23 61.82 -69.84
C LEU A 235 -130.58 62.20 -69.18
N GLU A 236 -130.57 62.62 -67.92
CA GLU A 236 -131.78 63.11 -67.23
C GLU A 236 -132.29 64.46 -67.79
N ALA A 237 -131.39 65.32 -68.27
CA ALA A 237 -131.75 66.57 -68.95
C ALA A 237 -132.44 66.32 -70.30
N LYS A 238 -131.92 65.39 -71.11
CA LYS A 238 -132.53 64.99 -72.39
C LYS A 238 -133.91 64.31 -72.21
N TYR A 239 -134.12 63.57 -71.13
CA TYR A 239 -135.40 62.94 -70.82
C TYR A 239 -136.48 63.94 -70.36
N LYS A 240 -136.09 65.01 -69.62
CA LYS A 240 -137.00 66.08 -69.20
C LYS A 240 -137.48 66.96 -70.36
N ASP A 241 -136.64 67.21 -71.36
CA ASP A 241 -137.04 67.97 -72.56
C ASP A 241 -137.97 67.17 -73.49
N LEU A 242 -137.74 65.85 -73.65
CA LEU A 242 -138.64 64.97 -74.40
C LEU A 242 -140.04 64.85 -73.74
N LYS A 243 -140.10 64.80 -72.41
CA LYS A 243 -141.36 64.73 -71.64
C LYS A 243 -142.19 66.03 -71.71
N LYS A 244 -141.54 67.16 -72.02
CA LYS A 244 -142.19 68.48 -72.18
C LYS A 244 -142.70 68.71 -73.60
N GLN A 245 -142.02 68.18 -74.62
CA GLN A 245 -142.50 68.20 -76.01
C GLN A 245 -143.67 67.23 -76.25
N HIS A 246 -143.71 66.08 -75.56
CA HIS A 246 -144.80 65.10 -75.70
C HIS A 246 -146.14 65.55 -75.06
N LYS A 247 -146.10 66.46 -74.07
CA LYS A 247 -147.30 66.97 -73.38
C LYS A 247 -148.06 68.06 -74.15
N ASN A 248 -147.40 68.72 -75.11
CA ASN A 248 -148.01 69.82 -75.89
C ASN A 248 -148.63 69.36 -77.22
N LEU A 249 -148.32 68.16 -77.72
CA LEU A 249 -148.89 67.62 -78.96
C LEU A 249 -150.15 66.77 -78.77
N LEU A 250 -150.55 66.46 -77.52
CA LEU A 250 -151.77 65.70 -77.20
C LEU A 250 -153.04 66.57 -77.02
N LYS A 251 -152.98 67.87 -77.34
CA LYS A 251 -154.13 68.83 -77.19
C LYS A 251 -154.60 69.49 -78.49
N GLN A 252 -154.05 69.14 -79.65
CA GLN A 252 -154.52 69.64 -80.97
C GLN A 252 -154.57 68.51 -82.00
N ASN A 253 -155.28 67.44 -81.66
CA ASN A 253 -155.80 66.47 -82.63
C ASN A 253 -157.22 66.07 -82.21
N GLN A 254 -158.11 67.06 -82.18
CA GLN A 254 -159.55 66.85 -82.11
C GLN A 254 -160.31 67.45 -83.31
N GLU A 255 -159.62 67.78 -84.41
CA GLU A 255 -160.28 68.15 -85.66
C GLU A 255 -159.49 67.68 -86.88
N LEU A 256 -160.10 66.69 -87.55
CA LEU A 256 -160.08 66.46 -88.99
C LEU A 256 -158.87 65.76 -89.64
N ASN A 257 -159.16 64.50 -89.99
CA ASN A 257 -159.15 63.96 -91.35
C ASN A 257 -157.84 63.84 -92.14
N ASN A 258 -157.78 62.66 -92.76
CA ASN A 258 -157.17 62.32 -94.04
C ASN A 258 -155.72 61.83 -94.05
N ASN A 259 -155.66 60.52 -94.27
CA ASN A 259 -154.95 59.87 -95.36
C ASN A 259 -153.45 59.69 -95.23
N ASN A 260 -153.09 58.40 -95.23
CA ASN A 260 -152.19 57.76 -96.20
C ASN A 260 -150.72 58.18 -96.14
N ASN A 261 -149.76 57.31 -96.40
CA ASN A 261 -149.68 55.87 -96.55
C ASN A 261 -148.17 55.63 -96.61
N ASP A 262 -147.76 54.46 -96.14
CA ASP A 262 -146.86 53.58 -96.89
C ASP A 262 -145.41 53.95 -97.20
N ASN A 263 -144.59 52.96 -96.84
CA ASN A 263 -143.58 52.31 -97.68
C ASN A 263 -142.21 53.03 -97.79
N ASN A 264 -141.06 52.33 -97.75
CA ASN A 264 -140.83 50.94 -98.13
C ASN A 264 -139.48 50.37 -97.62
N ASP A 265 -139.53 49.08 -97.27
CA ASP A 265 -138.63 47.99 -97.69
C ASP A 265 -137.12 47.95 -97.35
N LYS A 266 -136.69 46.96 -96.54
CA LYS A 266 -136.12 45.62 -96.93
C LYS A 266 -134.74 45.67 -97.60
N ASN A 267 -133.73 45.03 -96.99
CA ASN A 267 -132.99 43.93 -97.64
C ASN A 267 -132.14 43.07 -96.68
N LYS A 268 -132.04 41.78 -97.02
CA LYS A 268 -131.30 40.69 -96.37
C LYS A 268 -129.83 40.68 -96.81
N ASN A 269 -128.90 40.09 -96.03
CA ASN A 269 -128.01 39.02 -96.53
C ASN A 269 -127.17 38.32 -95.45
N ASN A 270 -126.78 37.08 -95.79
CA ASN A 270 -126.02 36.07 -95.06
C ASN A 270 -124.49 36.18 -95.24
N ASN A 271 -123.75 35.37 -94.46
CA ASN A 271 -122.45 34.72 -94.74
C ASN A 271 -121.13 35.37 -94.22
N ASN A 272 -120.45 34.75 -93.24
CA ASN A 272 -119.19 33.97 -93.41
C ASN A 272 -118.50 33.58 -92.08
N ASN A 273 -118.01 32.32 -92.03
CA ASN A 273 -116.96 31.75 -91.15
C ASN A 273 -115.55 32.21 -91.65
N PRO A 274 -114.35 31.86 -91.07
CA PRO A 274 -113.87 30.56 -90.53
C PRO A 274 -113.25 30.64 -89.10
N GLN A 275 -113.23 29.57 -88.28
CA GLN A 275 -112.30 28.40 -88.17
C GLN A 275 -110.83 28.67 -87.75
N GLU A 276 -110.41 27.94 -86.69
CA GLU A 276 -109.16 27.15 -86.48
C GLU A 276 -107.78 27.89 -86.44
N HIS A 277 -106.80 27.60 -85.58
CA HIS A 277 -106.17 26.35 -85.08
C HIS A 277 -105.49 26.63 -83.70
N PHE A 278 -105.68 25.83 -82.63
CA PHE A 278 -104.96 24.60 -82.21
C PHE A 278 -103.52 24.79 -81.64
N ILE A 279 -103.29 24.38 -80.37
CA ILE A 279 -102.41 23.25 -79.91
C ILE A 279 -100.95 23.70 -79.60
N SER A 280 -100.23 23.29 -78.56
CA SER A 280 -100.34 22.40 -77.38
C SER A 280 -99.01 22.55 -76.58
N ARG A 281 -98.95 22.41 -75.24
CA ARG A 281 -98.47 21.21 -74.49
C ARG A 281 -97.08 20.72 -74.96
N GLU A 282 -96.01 20.60 -74.17
CA GLU A 282 -95.81 19.78 -72.97
C GLU A 282 -94.46 20.09 -72.24
N THR A 283 -94.46 19.73 -70.95
CA THR A 283 -93.36 19.29 -70.08
C THR A 283 -92.35 18.31 -70.70
N PHE A 284 -91.06 18.36 -70.32
CA PHE A 284 -90.29 17.32 -69.57
C PHE A 284 -88.75 17.53 -69.62
N GLN A 285 -88.14 17.55 -68.42
CA GLN A 285 -86.90 16.88 -67.97
C GLN A 285 -85.54 16.95 -68.73
N ASN A 286 -84.51 17.31 -67.94
CA ASN A 286 -83.34 16.49 -67.51
C ASN A 286 -81.91 16.81 -67.99
N LYS A 287 -80.96 16.52 -67.04
CA LYS A 287 -79.51 16.16 -67.11
C LYS A 287 -78.50 17.32 -67.17
N GLN A 288 -77.37 17.39 -66.42
CA GLN A 288 -76.45 16.48 -65.66
C GLN A 288 -75.86 17.26 -64.44
N GLN A 289 -75.48 16.77 -63.24
CA GLN A 289 -74.64 15.66 -62.72
C GLN A 289 -73.10 15.82 -62.81
N GLN A 290 -72.43 15.95 -61.63
CA GLN A 290 -71.21 15.23 -61.11
C GLN A 290 -70.70 15.97 -59.84
N GLN A 291 -70.83 15.48 -58.59
CA GLN A 291 -70.13 14.40 -57.85
C GLN A 291 -68.59 14.50 -57.77
N LEU A 292 -68.07 14.69 -56.56
CA LEU A 292 -66.97 13.88 -55.97
C LEU A 292 -66.94 14.01 -54.43
N GLN A 293 -66.98 12.85 -53.77
CA GLN A 293 -66.74 12.54 -52.36
C GLN A 293 -65.41 11.76 -52.24
N GLN A 294 -64.92 11.58 -50.99
CA GLN A 294 -63.87 10.65 -50.48
C GLN A 294 -62.46 11.26 -50.42
N GLN A 295 -61.60 11.06 -49.41
CA GLN A 295 -61.50 10.22 -48.19
C GLN A 295 -60.38 10.84 -47.31
N GLN A 296 -60.53 10.91 -45.97
CA GLN A 296 -59.81 10.11 -44.95
C GLN A 296 -58.26 10.07 -44.99
N ASN A 297 -57.70 10.38 -43.80
CA ASN A 297 -56.47 9.87 -43.16
C ASN A 297 -55.10 10.12 -43.84
N ASP A 298 -54.20 10.88 -43.18
CA ASP A 298 -53.12 10.32 -42.35
C ASP A 298 -52.03 11.38 -42.00
N THR A 299 -51.94 11.66 -40.70
CA THR A 299 -50.75 11.48 -39.84
C THR A 299 -49.35 11.63 -40.46
N PHE A 300 -48.68 12.72 -40.06
CA PHE A 300 -47.33 12.81 -39.46
C PHE A 300 -46.13 11.96 -39.97
N SER A 301 -44.98 12.66 -39.91
CA SER A 301 -43.59 12.17 -39.90
C SER A 301 -42.91 12.07 -41.26
N ASP A 302 -41.92 12.95 -41.50
CA ASP A 302 -40.53 12.52 -41.43
C ASP A 302 -39.53 13.69 -41.50
N TYR A 303 -38.80 13.82 -40.40
CA TYR A 303 -37.35 14.01 -40.30
C TYR A 303 -36.59 14.84 -41.36
N THR A 304 -36.12 16.00 -40.89
CA THR A 304 -34.88 16.66 -41.33
C THR A 304 -33.65 15.81 -40.99
N PRO A 305 -32.53 15.96 -41.73
CA PRO A 305 -31.38 16.58 -41.07
C PRO A 305 -30.51 17.44 -42.00
N TYR A 306 -30.16 18.65 -41.56
CA TYR A 306 -28.94 19.33 -42.01
C TYR A 306 -28.29 20.08 -40.84
N SER A 307 -26.97 19.88 -40.75
CA SER A 307 -25.96 20.86 -40.35
C SER A 307 -25.62 21.07 -38.86
N SER A 308 -24.47 20.49 -38.51
CA SER A 308 -23.25 21.19 -38.06
C SER A 308 -23.04 21.60 -36.60
N ASN A 309 -21.77 21.39 -36.21
CA ASN A 309 -20.88 22.29 -35.48
C ASN A 309 -20.66 22.12 -33.97
N ARG A 310 -19.39 21.79 -33.70
CA ARG A 310 -18.44 22.47 -32.80
C ARG A 310 -18.37 22.05 -31.34
N THR A 311 -17.20 21.50 -31.03
CA THR A 311 -16.45 21.64 -29.78
C THR A 311 -16.35 23.10 -29.30
N PRO A 312 -16.08 23.27 -28.00
CA PRO A 312 -14.90 24.05 -27.65
C PRO A 312 -14.00 23.38 -26.60
N LYS A 313 -12.69 23.62 -26.79
CA LYS A 313 -11.63 23.54 -25.79
C LYS A 313 -11.73 24.73 -24.84
N THR A 314 -11.37 24.54 -23.57
CA THR A 314 -10.74 25.58 -22.74
C THR A 314 -9.73 24.96 -21.77
N ASN A 315 -8.47 25.38 -21.92
CA ASN A 315 -7.38 25.33 -20.94
C ASN A 315 -7.43 26.61 -20.09
N PHE A 316 -7.07 26.52 -18.80
CA PHE A 316 -6.36 27.54 -18.00
C PHE A 316 -5.65 26.78 -16.86
N ASN A 317 -4.31 26.58 -16.89
CA ASN A 317 -3.24 27.44 -16.31
C ASN A 317 -3.43 27.71 -14.79
N GLN A 318 -2.58 27.19 -13.91
CA GLN A 318 -1.20 27.60 -13.54
C GLN A 318 -1.17 28.40 -12.22
N SER A 319 -0.37 27.92 -11.25
CA SER A 319 0.53 28.65 -10.32
C SER A 319 0.76 27.75 -9.09
N GLN A 320 1.97 27.23 -8.84
CA GLN A 320 3.18 27.89 -8.32
C GLN A 320 2.95 28.62 -6.99
N ASN A 321 3.57 28.11 -5.92
CA ASN A 321 4.80 28.66 -5.29
C ASN A 321 4.81 28.81 -3.75
N PHE A 322 6.02 28.56 -3.21
CA PHE A 322 6.66 29.09 -1.99
C PHE A 322 5.97 28.94 -0.61
N ASN A 323 6.63 28.25 0.33
CA ASN A 323 7.54 28.93 1.26
C ASN A 323 8.32 27.99 2.19
N GLN A 324 9.60 28.34 2.36
CA GLN A 324 10.54 27.85 3.35
C GLN A 324 10.29 28.49 4.72
N VAL A 325 10.59 27.72 5.78
CA VAL A 325 11.21 28.00 7.09
C VAL A 325 11.05 29.41 7.73
N PRO A 326 10.90 29.47 9.06
CA PRO A 326 12.05 30.01 9.81
C PRO A 326 12.42 29.24 11.10
N HIS A 327 13.70 29.41 11.40
CA HIS A 327 14.49 29.11 12.60
C HIS A 327 13.80 29.35 13.96
N PHE A 328 14.20 28.54 14.94
CA PHE A 328 14.56 29.05 16.27
C PHE A 328 15.86 28.39 16.75
N SER A 329 16.84 29.23 17.07
CA SER A 329 18.05 28.95 17.84
C SER A 329 17.97 29.75 19.13
N HIS A 330 18.24 29.12 20.29
CA HIS A 330 18.77 29.71 21.54
C HIS A 330 19.32 28.53 22.36
N PHE A 331 20.64 28.39 22.50
CA PHE A 331 21.45 28.87 23.63
C PHE A 331 20.98 28.37 25.00
N PHE A 332 21.71 27.39 25.56
CA PHE A 332 22.28 27.46 26.91
C PHE A 332 23.56 26.61 26.95
N THR A 333 24.65 27.29 27.27
CA THR A 333 25.93 26.77 27.75
C THR A 333 25.81 26.41 29.24
N ALA A 334 26.39 25.29 29.64
CA ALA A 334 26.86 25.02 31.00
C ALA A 334 27.91 23.90 30.88
N GLU A 335 29.19 24.25 30.82
CA GLU A 335 30.10 24.27 31.97
C GLU A 335 30.38 22.88 32.55
N ASN A 336 31.57 22.41 32.19
CA ASN A 336 32.39 21.45 32.91
C ASN A 336 32.63 21.96 34.35
N PRO A 337 32.75 21.05 35.34
CA PRO A 337 34.04 21.02 35.99
C PRO A 337 34.59 19.60 36.22
N ALA A 338 35.90 19.51 36.04
CA ALA A 338 36.74 18.39 36.39
C ALA A 338 36.88 18.23 37.92
N HIS A 339 36.88 16.98 38.37
CA HIS A 339 37.69 16.47 39.49
C HIS A 339 38.01 15.00 39.16
N SER A 340 39.26 14.61 38.85
CA SER A 340 40.40 14.41 39.74
C SER A 340 40.14 13.37 40.84
N TYR A 341 40.49 12.10 40.58
CA TYR A 341 41.36 11.30 41.46
C TYR A 341 42.10 10.27 40.60
N ALA A 342 43.42 10.46 40.54
CA ALA A 342 44.39 9.54 39.99
C ALA A 342 44.89 8.57 41.07
N ASN A 343 45.58 7.53 40.61
CA ASN A 343 46.52 6.65 41.31
C ASN A 343 45.91 5.53 42.16
N ASP A 344 46.11 4.28 41.69
CA ASP A 344 46.49 3.10 42.52
C ASP A 344 46.45 1.74 41.79
N ARG A 345 46.77 1.66 40.48
CA ARG A 345 46.84 0.35 39.78
C ARG A 345 48.16 -0.01 39.10
N GLU A 346 49.20 0.79 39.27
CA GLU A 346 50.47 0.58 38.56
C GLU A 346 51.63 0.02 39.42
N ASN A 347 51.40 -0.23 40.71
CA ASN A 347 52.45 -0.70 41.64
C ASN A 347 52.37 -2.18 42.09
N LEU A 348 51.66 -3.06 41.38
CA LEU A 348 51.55 -4.48 41.74
C LEU A 348 52.06 -5.47 40.67
N ARG A 349 52.83 -4.99 39.66
CA ARG A 349 53.34 -5.85 38.57
C ARG A 349 54.86 -6.07 38.56
N LYS A 350 55.53 -5.84 39.70
CA LYS A 350 56.97 -6.13 39.87
C LYS A 350 57.27 -6.84 41.19
N SER A 351 56.89 -8.12 41.30
CA SER A 351 57.73 -9.09 42.01
C SER A 351 57.43 -10.49 41.48
N TYR A 352 58.48 -11.29 41.34
CA TYR A 352 58.50 -12.66 40.83
C TYR A 352 58.24 -12.83 39.33
N VAL A 353 59.31 -12.82 38.53
CA VAL A 353 59.79 -14.01 37.78
C VAL A 353 61.17 -13.66 37.24
N ASN A 354 62.21 -14.19 37.87
CA ASN A 354 63.51 -14.34 37.23
C ASN A 354 64.25 -15.52 37.89
N THR A 355 64.13 -16.72 37.32
CA THR A 355 65.16 -17.78 37.35
C THR A 355 64.81 -18.89 36.33
N SER A 356 65.25 -18.76 35.08
CA SER A 356 65.62 -19.89 34.21
C SER A 356 66.52 -19.38 33.08
N PRO A 357 67.69 -19.99 32.79
CA PRO A 357 68.72 -19.38 31.95
C PRO A 357 68.62 -19.73 30.45
N PHE A 358 67.50 -20.23 29.94
CA PHE A 358 67.34 -20.51 28.51
C PHE A 358 66.27 -19.62 27.88
N LEU A 359 66.67 -18.88 26.83
CA LEU A 359 65.90 -17.95 25.99
C LEU A 359 65.79 -16.50 26.51
N LYS A 360 66.90 -15.75 26.40
CA LYS A 360 66.84 -14.30 26.16
C LYS A 360 66.75 -14.05 24.66
N TYR A 361 65.53 -14.07 24.11
CA TYR A 361 65.21 -13.19 23.00
C TYR A 361 64.26 -12.14 23.55
N SER A 362 64.69 -10.88 23.46
CA SER A 362 63.94 -9.71 23.88
C SER A 362 62.61 -9.69 23.12
N GLN A 363 61.52 -9.81 23.88
CA GLN A 363 60.13 -9.72 23.41
C GLN A 363 59.83 -8.39 22.68
N ASN A 364 60.72 -7.39 22.81
CA ASN A 364 60.57 -6.07 22.21
C ASN A 364 61.18 -5.93 20.82
N ASP A 365 62.03 -6.86 20.37
CA ASP A 365 62.72 -6.74 19.08
C ASP A 365 61.95 -7.41 17.92
N LEU A 366 61.03 -8.33 18.22
CA LEU A 366 60.16 -8.97 17.21
C LEU A 366 58.91 -8.14 16.85
N LEU A 367 58.53 -7.16 17.68
CA LEU A 367 57.31 -6.37 17.50
C LEU A 367 57.52 -5.05 16.73
N LYS A 368 58.77 -4.66 16.42
CA LYS A 368 59.06 -3.36 15.81
C LYS A 368 59.15 -3.34 14.28
N ASN A 369 59.14 -4.49 13.61
CA ASN A 369 59.50 -4.56 12.19
C ASN A 369 58.42 -5.10 11.25
N ILE A 370 57.14 -5.03 11.63
CA ILE A 370 56.10 -5.42 10.69
C ILE A 370 54.96 -4.41 10.66
N ASP A 371 54.89 -3.70 9.53
CA ASP A 371 53.81 -2.81 9.08
C ASP A 371 52.47 -3.54 8.91
N TRP A 372 51.92 -4.12 9.99
CA TRP A 372 50.60 -4.78 9.97
C TRP A 372 49.43 -3.81 10.05
N GLN A 373 49.66 -2.50 10.23
CA GLN A 373 48.60 -1.50 10.31
C GLN A 373 47.95 -1.16 8.94
N ASN A 374 48.56 -1.55 7.83
CA ASN A 374 48.14 -1.04 6.52
C ASN A 374 47.12 -1.89 5.74
N ASN A 375 46.82 -3.14 6.16
CA ASN A 375 45.94 -4.04 5.40
C ASN A 375 44.56 -4.32 5.99
N ILE A 376 44.25 -3.77 7.17
CA ILE A 376 42.87 -3.69 7.65
C ILE A 376 42.67 -2.21 7.91
N LYS A 377 41.83 -1.55 7.10
CA LYS A 377 41.45 -0.14 7.29
C LYS A 377 41.29 0.10 8.79
N GLN A 378 42.03 1.06 9.33
CA GLN A 378 41.86 1.61 10.66
C GLN A 378 40.39 2.06 10.79
N ILE A 379 39.51 1.14 11.19
CA ILE A 379 38.22 1.50 11.72
C ILE A 379 38.51 1.70 13.20
N ASP A 380 38.73 2.96 13.55
CA ASP A 380 38.96 3.40 14.91
C ASP A 380 37.63 3.27 15.68
N PHE A 381 37.33 2.06 16.17
CA PHE A 381 36.05 1.70 16.80
C PHE A 381 35.85 2.31 18.19
N ASP A 382 36.77 3.15 18.65
CA ASP A 382 36.72 3.75 19.98
C ASP A 382 36.09 5.17 19.97
N ASN A 383 35.70 5.70 18.78
CA ASN A 383 35.13 7.04 18.62
C ASN A 383 33.72 7.13 18.00
N TYR A 384 32.96 6.04 17.83
CA TYR A 384 31.66 6.08 17.15
C TYR A 384 30.46 6.09 18.11
N SER A 385 29.69 7.18 18.09
CA SER A 385 28.41 7.33 18.81
C SER A 385 27.37 6.33 18.32
N ILE A 386 26.62 5.74 19.26
CA ILE A 386 25.59 4.71 19.11
C ILE A 386 24.46 5.21 18.18
N PHE A 387 24.41 4.76 16.93
CA PHE A 387 23.27 4.94 16.03
C PHE A 387 23.09 3.73 15.12
N ASP A 388 21.86 3.57 14.62
CA ASP A 388 21.34 2.43 13.84
C ASP A 388 22.33 1.88 12.78
N GLY A 389 22.49 0.55 12.76
CA GLY A 389 23.37 -0.17 11.83
C GLY A 389 24.69 -0.67 12.44
N GLN A 390 25.03 -0.28 13.67
CA GLN A 390 26.26 -0.73 14.34
C GLN A 390 26.27 -2.24 14.65
N LEU A 391 25.12 -2.83 14.97
CA LEU A 391 25.04 -4.26 15.28
C LEU A 391 25.45 -5.10 14.07
N GLU A 392 24.93 -4.77 12.89
CA GLU A 392 25.23 -5.48 11.64
C GLU A 392 26.70 -5.33 11.23
N LEU A 393 27.28 -4.14 11.41
CA LEU A 393 28.72 -3.90 11.18
C LEU A 393 29.61 -4.70 12.12
N VAL A 394 29.26 -4.75 13.42
CA VAL A 394 30.01 -5.54 14.41
C VAL A 394 29.89 -7.04 14.11
N GLN A 395 28.69 -7.52 13.77
CA GLN A 395 28.47 -8.92 13.39
C GLN A 395 29.24 -9.30 12.12
N LYS A 396 29.25 -8.43 11.11
CA LYS A 396 30.04 -8.63 9.90
C LYS A 396 31.55 -8.69 10.20
N ALA A 397 32.06 -7.77 11.03
CA ALA A 397 33.46 -7.78 11.43
C ALA A 397 33.84 -9.03 12.24
N ILE A 398 32.96 -9.52 13.12
CA ILE A 398 33.15 -10.80 13.83
C ILE A 398 33.27 -11.94 12.82
N LEU A 399 32.34 -12.03 11.87
CA LEU A 399 32.31 -13.09 10.87
C LEU A 399 33.58 -13.09 10.00
N GLU A 400 34.03 -11.93 9.54
CA GLU A 400 35.26 -11.78 8.75
C GLU A 400 36.50 -12.25 9.53
N LEU A 401 36.60 -11.89 10.81
CA LEU A 401 37.72 -12.32 11.67
C LEU A 401 37.65 -13.82 11.99
N GLU A 402 36.47 -14.38 12.22
CA GLU A 402 36.29 -15.83 12.44
C GLU A 402 36.68 -16.65 11.21
N GLN A 403 36.35 -16.17 10.00
CA GLN A 403 36.80 -16.77 8.75
C GLN A 403 38.33 -16.71 8.60
N GLU A 404 38.96 -15.61 8.98
CA GLU A 404 40.42 -15.48 8.92
C GLU A 404 41.12 -16.39 9.93
N ILE A 405 40.59 -16.51 11.14
CA ILE A 405 41.07 -17.48 12.14
C ILE A 405 40.97 -18.91 11.60
N LEU A 406 39.88 -19.26 10.91
CA LEU A 406 39.71 -20.59 10.32
C LEU A 406 40.79 -20.87 9.26
N LYS A 407 41.08 -19.91 8.36
CA LYS A 407 42.16 -20.06 7.37
C LYS A 407 43.52 -20.26 8.05
N LEU A 408 43.82 -19.45 9.07
CA LEU A 408 45.07 -19.57 9.82
C LEU A 408 45.18 -20.90 10.56
N ASN A 409 44.09 -21.42 11.12
CA ASN A 409 44.07 -22.74 11.77
C ASN A 409 44.32 -23.89 10.78
N ILE A 410 43.80 -23.79 9.55
CA ILE A 410 44.08 -24.74 8.48
C ILE A 410 45.58 -24.72 8.14
N GLN A 411 46.14 -23.52 7.90
CA GLN A 411 47.59 -23.34 7.64
C GLN A 411 48.45 -23.88 8.78
N HIS A 412 48.06 -23.61 10.03
CA HIS A 412 48.75 -24.10 11.21
C HIS A 412 48.74 -25.63 11.28
N SER A 413 47.61 -26.27 10.95
CA SER A 413 47.47 -27.74 10.94
C SER A 413 48.29 -28.40 9.83
N GLU A 414 48.33 -27.79 8.65
CA GLU A 414 49.19 -28.22 7.54
C GLU A 414 50.67 -28.12 7.93
N LEU A 415 51.06 -27.02 8.58
CA LEU A 415 52.44 -26.78 8.98
C LEU A 415 52.89 -27.73 10.11
N ILE A 416 52.00 -28.09 11.04
CA ILE A 416 52.25 -29.17 12.02
C ILE A 416 52.58 -30.47 11.29
N SER A 417 51.80 -30.81 10.27
CA SER A 417 51.97 -32.05 9.50
C SER A 417 53.30 -32.05 8.74
N ARG A 418 53.66 -30.92 8.11
CA ARG A 418 54.98 -30.74 7.47
C ARG A 418 56.13 -30.86 8.49
N THR A 419 55.99 -30.24 9.66
CA THR A 419 57.00 -30.30 10.72
C THR A 419 57.25 -31.72 11.22
N LYS A 420 56.20 -32.54 11.34
CA LYS A 420 56.31 -33.95 11.77
C LYS A 420 57.02 -34.82 10.74
N ASN A 421 56.78 -34.56 9.45
CA ASN A 421 57.29 -35.39 8.35
C ASN A 421 58.65 -34.93 7.80
N GLU A 422 59.12 -33.74 8.19
CA GLU A 422 60.39 -33.17 7.72
C GLU A 422 61.59 -33.85 8.39
N SER A 423 62.48 -34.45 7.59
CA SER A 423 63.68 -35.14 8.06
C SER A 423 64.85 -34.18 8.29
N ASP A 424 64.90 -33.05 7.57
CA ASP A 424 65.93 -32.03 7.72
C ASP A 424 65.72 -31.19 9.00
N SER A 425 66.68 -31.26 9.92
CA SER A 425 66.64 -30.55 11.20
C SER A 425 66.55 -29.02 11.05
N SER A 426 67.15 -28.45 9.99
CA SER A 426 67.15 -27.01 9.73
C SER A 426 65.76 -26.55 9.27
N LYS A 427 65.17 -27.26 8.31
CA LYS A 427 63.80 -27.00 7.82
C LYS A 427 62.77 -27.21 8.92
N ARG A 428 62.93 -28.25 9.74
CA ARG A 428 62.06 -28.49 10.91
C ARG A 428 62.11 -27.35 11.91
N CYS A 429 63.30 -26.77 12.14
CA CYS A 429 63.45 -25.59 13.00
C CYS A 429 62.74 -24.37 12.39
N GLN A 430 62.85 -24.17 11.09
CA GLN A 430 62.14 -23.11 10.37
C GLN A 430 60.61 -23.26 10.49
N TYR A 431 60.05 -24.45 10.22
CA TYR A 431 58.61 -24.67 10.37
C TYR A 431 58.12 -24.47 11.80
N ARG A 432 58.94 -24.77 12.82
CA ARG A 432 58.60 -24.47 14.22
C ARG A 432 58.51 -22.97 14.49
N LYS A 433 59.36 -22.15 13.87
CA LYS A 433 59.26 -20.68 13.99
C LYS A 433 57.97 -20.18 13.33
N GLU A 434 57.70 -20.63 12.11
CA GLU A 434 56.46 -20.30 11.39
C GLU A 434 55.20 -20.74 12.15
N LEU A 435 55.23 -21.89 12.84
CA LEU A 435 54.14 -22.34 13.72
C LEU A 435 53.90 -21.38 14.89
N ILE A 436 54.96 -20.90 15.53
CA ILE A 436 54.86 -19.93 16.63
C ILE A 436 54.25 -18.63 16.12
N GLU A 437 54.72 -18.11 14.98
CA GLU A 437 54.19 -16.89 14.37
C GLU A 437 52.71 -17.03 13.98
N LEU A 438 52.30 -18.18 13.42
CA LEU A 438 50.89 -18.46 13.12
C LEU A 438 50.05 -18.55 14.39
N GLY A 439 50.56 -19.22 15.44
CA GLY A 439 49.90 -19.31 16.74
C GLY A 439 49.68 -17.94 17.39
N GLU A 440 50.66 -17.04 17.30
CA GLU A 440 50.53 -15.66 17.78
C GLU A 440 49.49 -14.87 16.98
N LYS A 441 49.48 -15.00 15.65
CA LYS A 441 48.44 -14.38 14.81
C LYS A 441 47.04 -14.85 15.18
N ILE A 442 46.83 -16.17 15.29
CA ILE A 442 45.54 -16.76 15.69
C ILE A 442 45.10 -16.20 17.04
N LYS A 443 46.01 -16.09 18.01
CA LYS A 443 45.73 -15.51 19.32
C LYS A 443 45.28 -14.06 19.23
N VAL A 444 46.00 -13.22 18.49
CA VAL A 444 45.64 -11.79 18.31
C VAL A 444 44.26 -11.63 17.66
N PHE A 445 43.96 -12.42 16.63
CA PHE A 445 42.63 -12.41 16.01
C PHE A 445 41.55 -12.90 16.97
N GLY A 446 41.80 -13.97 17.74
CA GLY A 446 40.88 -14.47 18.75
C GLY A 446 40.55 -13.43 19.83
N GLU A 447 41.55 -12.68 20.30
CA GLU A 447 41.34 -11.59 21.26
C GLU A 447 40.49 -10.45 20.68
N ARG A 448 40.66 -10.12 19.38
CA ARG A 448 39.83 -9.12 18.68
C ARG A 448 38.38 -9.59 18.56
N VAL A 449 38.14 -10.85 18.19
CA VAL A 449 36.78 -11.43 18.14
C VAL A 449 36.12 -11.37 19.52
N LEU A 450 36.87 -11.70 20.59
CA LEU A 450 36.34 -11.63 21.95
C LEU A 450 35.93 -10.21 22.35
N LYS A 451 36.71 -9.19 21.97
CA LYS A 451 36.37 -7.78 22.21
C LYS A 451 35.11 -7.36 21.44
N LEU A 452 34.99 -7.76 20.18
CA LEU A 452 33.82 -7.44 19.36
C LEU A 452 32.56 -8.13 19.85
N LYS A 453 32.61 -9.40 20.27
CA LYS A 453 31.46 -10.10 20.88
C LYS A 453 30.97 -9.42 22.18
N LYS A 454 31.90 -8.83 22.95
CA LYS A 454 31.53 -8.00 24.11
C LYS A 454 30.81 -6.72 23.66
N LYS A 455 31.30 -6.02 22.63
CA LYS A 455 30.63 -4.84 22.05
C LYS A 455 29.26 -5.20 21.49
N GLU A 456 29.13 -6.31 20.77
CA GLU A 456 27.86 -6.83 20.24
C GLU A 456 26.81 -7.01 21.34
N LYS A 457 27.20 -7.67 22.46
CA LYS A 457 26.30 -7.88 23.59
C LYS A 457 25.82 -6.57 24.22
N ILE A 458 26.70 -5.57 24.33
CA ILE A 458 26.34 -4.24 24.84
C ILE A 458 25.32 -3.56 23.91
N ILE A 459 25.54 -3.62 22.59
CA ILE A 459 24.62 -3.05 21.59
C ILE A 459 23.26 -3.74 21.67
N GLN A 460 23.23 -5.08 21.73
CA GLN A 460 21.98 -5.84 21.85
C GLN A 460 21.20 -5.51 23.13
N GLN A 461 21.89 -5.29 24.25
CA GLN A 461 21.25 -4.88 25.49
C GLN A 461 20.63 -3.48 25.35
N HIS A 462 21.37 -2.53 24.76
CA HIS A 462 20.88 -1.18 24.53
C HIS A 462 19.65 -1.16 23.59
N ASP A 463 19.64 -1.96 22.53
CA ASP A 463 18.48 -2.11 21.64
C ASP A 463 17.24 -2.66 22.37
N GLN A 464 17.43 -3.57 23.33
CA GLN A 464 16.34 -4.08 24.17
C GLN A 464 15.81 -2.99 25.11
N GLU A 465 16.69 -2.19 25.71
CA GLU A 465 16.31 -1.06 26.57
C GLU A 465 15.52 0.00 25.79
N ILE A 466 15.95 0.34 24.56
CA ILE A 466 15.19 1.24 23.67
C ILE A 466 13.80 0.67 23.35
N LYS A 467 13.70 -0.62 23.01
CA LYS A 467 12.41 -1.27 22.74
C LYS A 467 11.48 -1.25 23.96
N GLN A 468 12.01 -1.47 25.15
CA GLN A 468 11.24 -1.39 26.40
C GLN A 468 10.77 0.04 26.67
N GLN A 469 11.64 1.05 26.51
CA GLN A 469 11.25 2.45 26.66
C GLN A 469 10.16 2.86 25.66
N ASN A 470 10.28 2.45 24.39
CA ASN A 470 9.27 2.71 23.37
C ASN A 470 7.92 2.06 23.72
N TYR A 471 7.94 0.84 24.27
CA TYR A 471 6.72 0.17 24.74
C TYR A 471 6.06 0.90 25.92
N ILE A 472 6.87 1.36 26.89
CA ILE A 472 6.39 2.16 28.02
C ILE A 472 5.76 3.47 27.52
N ASN A 473 6.44 4.18 26.61
CA ASN A 473 5.94 5.44 26.04
C ASN A 473 4.64 5.24 25.26
N GLN A 474 4.52 4.18 24.46
CA GLN A 474 3.27 3.86 23.75
C GLN A 474 2.13 3.50 24.71
N SER A 475 2.42 2.77 25.78
CA SER A 475 1.43 2.41 26.81
C SER A 475 0.94 3.65 27.57
N PHE A 476 1.86 4.57 27.90
CA PHE A 476 1.53 5.86 28.50
C PHE A 476 0.62 6.70 27.58
N MET A 477 0.97 6.82 26.30
CA MET A 477 0.15 7.55 25.32
C MET A 477 -1.26 6.95 25.16
N ARG A 478 -1.40 5.62 25.14
CA ARG A 478 -2.71 4.95 25.10
C ARG A 478 -3.53 5.19 26.36
N SER A 479 -2.90 5.20 27.54
CA SER A 479 -3.59 5.49 28.80
C SER A 479 -4.13 6.93 28.85
N ASN A 480 -3.36 7.90 28.35
CA ASN A 480 -3.78 9.30 28.26
C ASN A 480 -4.91 9.50 27.24
N GLN A 481 -4.87 8.82 26.09
CA GLN A 481 -5.99 8.83 25.13
C GLN A 481 -7.28 8.25 25.73
N LYS A 482 -7.16 7.18 26.52
CA LYS A 482 -8.33 6.56 27.17
C LYS A 482 -8.94 7.49 28.24
N ASN A 483 -8.12 8.20 28.99
CA ASN A 483 -8.59 9.19 29.95
C ASN A 483 -9.20 10.43 29.27
N PHE A 484 -8.64 10.86 28.14
CA PHE A 484 -9.20 11.96 27.35
C PHE A 484 -10.58 11.61 26.78
N ASN A 485 -10.75 10.40 26.24
CA ASN A 485 -12.05 9.94 25.71
C ASN A 485 -13.13 9.69 26.77
N ASN A 486 -12.75 9.56 28.05
CA ASN A 486 -13.72 9.46 29.16
C ASN A 486 -14.16 10.84 29.70
N HIS A 487 -13.49 11.92 29.30
CA HIS A 487 -13.81 13.29 29.70
C HIS A 487 -14.57 14.09 28.62
N LEU A 488 -14.64 13.56 27.40
CA LEU A 488 -15.56 13.99 26.33
C LEU A 488 -16.87 13.21 26.44
#